data_AF-A0A936IU67-F1
#
_entry.id   AF-A0A936IU67-F1
#
_cell.length_a   1.000
_cell.length_b   1.000
_cell.length_c   1.000
_cell.angle_alpha   90.00
_cell.angle_beta   90.00
_cell.angle_gamma   90.00
#
_symmetry.space_group_name_H-M   'P 1'
#
loop_
_entity.id
_entity.type
_entity.pdbx_description
1 polymer ?
#
loop_
_entity_poly.entity_id
_entity_poly.type
_entity_poly.pdbx_seq_one_letter_code
_entity_poly.pdbx_strand_id
1 'polypeptide(L)'
;MSKFKELFEARQIVNDADTQVSGVARTQPADTPKRRGRPPAMRSDPDFLQVTAYIRKKTHRKVKIALLEDGTEGNFSELVETLLEEWLSTRSESSRTRLVSHAAR
;
A
#
# COMPACT_ATOMS: atom_id res chain seq x y z
N MET A 1 13.72 38.00 1.71
CA MET A 1 14.17 36.60 1.58
C MET A 1 12.94 35.69 1.54
N SER A 2 12.90 34.69 0.66
CA SER A 2 11.69 33.86 0.43
C SER A 2 11.54 32.78 1.49
N LYS A 3 10.34 32.65 2.07
CA LYS A 3 9.94 31.69 3.12
C LYS A 3 10.20 30.21 2.76
N PHE A 4 10.31 29.90 1.47
CA PHE A 4 10.68 28.56 1.00
C PHE A 4 12.14 28.20 1.26
N LYS A 5 13.04 29.20 1.35
CA LYS A 5 14.47 28.98 1.58
C LYS A 5 14.75 28.59 3.03
N GLU A 6 14.02 29.21 3.96
CA GLU A 6 14.09 28.91 5.41
C GLU A 6 13.70 27.47 5.73
N LEU A 7 12.67 26.93 5.06
CA LEU A 7 12.24 25.55 5.25
C LEU A 7 13.27 24.53 4.76
N PHE A 8 14.01 24.87 3.70
CA PHE A 8 15.02 23.99 3.12
C PHE A 8 16.30 23.97 3.97
N GLU A 9 16.72 25.14 4.49
CA GLU A 9 17.86 25.27 5.40
C GLU A 9 17.58 24.60 6.75
N ALA A 10 16.35 24.72 7.29
CA ALA A 10 15.96 24.06 8.53
C ALA A 10 16.03 22.53 8.44
N ARG A 11 15.79 21.93 7.26
CA ARG A 11 15.90 20.49 7.03
C ARG A 11 17.36 20.01 7.00
N GLN A 12 18.27 20.86 6.55
CA GLN A 12 19.67 20.52 6.37
C GLN A 12 20.39 20.41 7.73
N ILE A 13 19.99 21.19 8.73
CA ILE A 13 20.58 21.18 10.08
C ILE A 13 20.23 19.89 10.86
N VAL A 14 19.09 19.25 10.59
CA VAL A 14 18.64 18.06 11.36
C VAL A 14 19.32 16.77 10.90
N ASN A 15 19.86 16.73 9.68
CA ASN A 15 20.45 15.50 9.13
C ASN A 15 21.89 15.23 9.61
N ASP A 16 22.58 16.21 10.20
CA ASP A 16 23.97 16.07 10.67
C ASP A 16 24.08 15.57 12.13
N ALA A 17 22.96 15.34 12.83
CA ALA A 17 22.95 15.05 14.27
C ALA A 17 22.65 13.59 14.67
N ASP A 18 22.21 12.71 13.77
CA ASP A 18 21.84 11.32 14.13
C ASP A 18 22.78 10.30 13.47
N THR A 19 24.04 10.31 13.91
CA THR A 19 24.98 9.20 13.74
C THR A 19 25.22 8.53 15.09
N GLN A 20 24.67 7.32 15.22
CA GLN A 20 24.93 6.24 16.20
C GLN A 20 24.18 6.21 17.54
N VAL A 21 23.35 5.16 17.71
CA VAL A 21 23.45 4.22 18.84
C VAL A 21 22.85 2.85 18.48
N SER A 22 23.70 1.83 18.48
CA SER A 22 23.34 0.40 18.59
C SER A 22 22.96 0.07 20.02
N GLY A 23 21.95 -0.79 20.22
CA GLY A 23 21.66 -1.37 21.54
C GLY A 23 20.41 -2.25 21.54
N VAL A 24 20.61 -3.57 21.37
CA VAL A 24 19.55 -4.58 21.51
C VAL A 24 19.27 -4.81 22.99
N ALA A 25 18.03 -4.56 23.43
CA ALA A 25 17.50 -5.10 24.68
C ALA A 25 16.01 -5.40 24.52
N ARG A 26 15.66 -6.69 24.70
CA ARG A 26 14.31 -7.23 24.61
C ARG A 26 13.71 -7.25 26.01
N THR A 27 12.65 -6.47 26.25
CA THR A 27 11.81 -6.59 27.46
C THR A 27 10.33 -6.47 27.09
N GLN A 28 9.54 -7.29 27.78
CA GLN A 28 8.12 -7.66 27.65
C GLN A 28 7.09 -6.51 27.72
N PRO A 29 5.78 -6.77 27.45
CA PRO A 29 4.88 -5.80 26.84
C PRO A 29 4.39 -4.78 27.88
N ALA A 30 4.90 -3.56 27.75
CA ALA A 30 4.27 -2.40 28.35
C ALA A 30 3.13 -1.95 27.43
N ASP A 31 1.95 -1.75 28.02
CA ASP A 31 0.81 -1.06 27.42
C ASP A 31 1.30 0.05 26.48
N THR A 32 1.13 -0.16 25.18
CA THR A 32 1.65 0.78 24.20
C THR A 32 0.93 2.11 24.42
N PRO A 33 1.64 3.21 24.75
CA PRO A 33 1.00 4.50 24.80
C PRO A 33 0.39 4.76 23.43
N LYS A 34 -0.92 5.08 23.38
CA LYS A 34 -1.61 5.47 22.14
C LYS A 34 -0.74 6.55 21.48
N ARG A 35 0.00 6.17 20.44
CA ARG A 35 0.87 7.09 19.71
C ARG A 35 -0.04 8.17 19.17
N ARG A 36 0.02 9.36 19.79
CA ARG A 36 -0.69 10.53 19.33
C ARG A 36 0.03 11.01 18.06
N GLY A 37 -0.32 10.36 16.95
CA GLY A 37 0.30 10.54 15.64
C GLY A 37 -0.73 10.28 14.54
N ARG A 38 -0.31 10.51 13.28
CA ARG A 38 -1.13 10.32 12.07
C ARG A 38 -1.90 8.99 12.18
N PRO A 39 -3.22 8.98 11.88
CA PRO A 39 -4.03 7.78 11.96
C PRO A 39 -3.35 6.60 11.23
N PRO A 40 -3.54 5.38 11.74
CA PRO A 40 -3.00 4.18 11.11
C PRO A 40 -3.38 4.20 9.62
N ALA A 41 -2.38 4.14 8.75
CA ALA A 41 -2.58 4.06 7.32
C ALA A 41 -2.79 2.59 6.93
N MET A 42 -3.22 2.31 5.70
CA MET A 42 -3.28 0.92 5.16
C MET A 42 -2.00 0.11 5.38
N ARG A 43 -0.84 0.77 5.49
CA ARG A 43 0.46 0.12 5.78
C ARG A 43 0.58 -0.49 7.19
N SER A 44 -0.28 -0.09 8.11
CA SER A 44 -0.32 -0.59 9.49
C SER A 44 -1.45 -1.58 9.74
N ASP A 45 -2.26 -1.86 8.71
CA ASP A 45 -3.30 -2.87 8.77
C ASP A 45 -2.70 -4.26 8.46
N PRO A 46 -2.82 -5.25 9.36
CA PRO A 46 -2.25 -6.58 9.15
C PRO A 46 -2.88 -7.37 8.01
N ASP A 47 -4.09 -7.01 7.55
CA ASP A 47 -4.79 -7.73 6.47
C ASP A 47 -4.34 -7.28 5.08
N PHE A 48 -3.59 -6.16 4.98
CA PHE A 48 -3.09 -5.64 3.71
C PHE A 48 -1.61 -5.93 3.50
N LEU A 49 -1.27 -6.48 2.33
CA LEU A 49 0.11 -6.65 1.87
C LEU A 49 0.46 -5.57 0.84
N GLN A 50 1.55 -4.83 1.06
CA GLN A 50 2.04 -3.88 0.05
C GLN A 50 2.73 -4.64 -1.09
N VAL A 51 2.16 -4.55 -2.29
CA VAL A 51 2.74 -5.11 -3.51
C VAL A 51 3.26 -4.00 -4.43
N THR A 52 4.34 -4.27 -5.18
CA THR A 52 4.87 -3.36 -6.21
C THR A 52 4.93 -4.09 -7.55
N ALA A 53 4.36 -3.48 -8.60
CA ALA A 53 4.35 -4.03 -9.96
C ALA A 53 4.65 -2.93 -10.99
N TYR A 54 5.25 -3.31 -12.11
CA TYR A 54 5.47 -2.40 -13.23
C TYR A 54 4.26 -2.37 -14.16
N ILE A 55 3.72 -1.17 -14.38
CA ILE A 55 2.69 -0.91 -15.38
C ILE A 55 3.13 0.23 -16.30
N ARG A 56 2.55 0.29 -17.50
CA ARG A 56 2.85 1.38 -18.44
C ARG A 56 2.42 2.72 -17.84
N LYS A 57 3.31 3.73 -17.91
CA LYS A 57 3.04 5.09 -17.40
C LYS A 57 1.76 5.70 -17.96
N LYS A 58 1.47 5.47 -19.25
CA LYS A 58 0.23 5.93 -19.92
C LYS A 58 -1.01 5.32 -19.27
N THR A 59 -0.99 4.01 -18.97
CA THR A 59 -2.09 3.30 -18.31
C THR A 59 -2.32 3.85 -16.91
N HIS A 60 -1.27 3.93 -16.09
CA HIS A 60 -1.37 4.47 -14.74
C HIS A 60 -1.98 5.89 -14.70
N ARG A 61 -1.57 6.77 -15.62
CA ARG A 61 -2.13 8.13 -15.70
C ARG A 61 -3.61 8.12 -16.07
N LYS A 62 -4.01 7.34 -17.07
CA LYS A 62 -5.41 7.25 -17.51
C LYS A 62 -6.31 6.73 -16.40
N VAL A 63 -5.89 5.68 -15.70
CA VAL A 63 -6.63 5.10 -14.57
C VAL A 63 -6.81 6.14 -13.46
N LYS A 64 -5.76 6.87 -13.10
CA LYS A 64 -5.88 7.94 -12.08
C LYS A 64 -6.85 9.05 -12.47
N ILE A 65 -6.90 9.42 -13.75
CA ILE A 65 -7.84 10.42 -14.24
C ILE A 65 -9.27 9.88 -14.13
N ALA A 66 -9.52 8.67 -14.62
CA ALA A 66 -10.83 8.03 -14.55
C ALA A 66 -11.33 7.93 -13.10
N LEU A 67 -10.49 7.49 -12.16
CA LEU A 67 -10.85 7.42 -10.73
C LEU A 67 -11.22 8.78 -10.12
N LEU A 68 -10.63 9.88 -10.61
CA LEU A 68 -10.99 11.23 -10.16
C LEU A 68 -12.29 11.73 -10.79
N GLU A 69 -12.55 11.35 -12.04
CA GLU A 69 -13.75 11.75 -12.79
C GLU A 69 -15.01 11.01 -12.31
N ASP A 70 -14.89 9.72 -11.98
CA ASP A 70 -16.01 8.88 -11.55
C ASP A 70 -16.53 9.23 -10.14
N GLY A 71 -15.85 10.14 -9.42
CA GLY A 71 -16.26 10.64 -8.10
C GLY A 71 -16.34 9.55 -7.02
N THR A 72 -15.88 8.33 -7.33
CA THR A 72 -15.83 7.22 -6.41
C THR A 72 -14.64 7.45 -5.49
N GLU A 73 -14.86 7.35 -4.18
CA GLU A 73 -13.78 7.39 -3.18
C GLU A 73 -12.78 6.20 -3.32
N GLY A 74 -12.98 5.37 -4.35
CA GLY A 74 -12.16 4.21 -4.67
C GLY A 74 -10.72 4.59 -4.93
N ASN A 75 -9.84 4.14 -4.04
CA ASN A 75 -8.42 4.32 -4.21
C ASN A 75 -7.89 3.34 -5.26
N PHE A 76 -6.75 3.68 -5.89
CA PHE A 76 -6.09 2.80 -6.87
C PHE A 76 -5.88 1.38 -6.34
N SER A 77 -5.63 1.22 -5.03
CA SER A 77 -5.49 -0.10 -4.39
C SER A 77 -6.77 -0.92 -4.42
N GLU A 78 -7.95 -0.31 -4.21
CA GLU A 78 -9.24 -1.01 -4.24
C GLU A 78 -9.56 -1.49 -5.65
N LEU A 79 -9.30 -0.66 -6.67
CA LEU A 79 -9.43 -1.06 -8.07
C LEU A 79 -8.55 -2.28 -8.38
N VAL A 80 -7.30 -2.29 -7.89
CA VAL A 80 -6.39 -3.43 -8.09
C VAL A 80 -6.91 -4.67 -7.36
N GLU A 81 -7.41 -4.53 -6.13
CA GLU A 81 -7.98 -5.64 -5.37
C GLU A 81 -9.15 -6.29 -6.12
N THR A 82 -10.15 -5.50 -6.54
CA THR A 82 -11.31 -6.01 -7.29
C THR A 82 -10.89 -6.73 -8.57
N LEU A 83 -9.95 -6.17 -9.35
CA LEU A 83 -9.45 -6.82 -10.56
C LEU A 83 -8.75 -8.15 -10.28
N LEU A 84 -8.06 -8.28 -9.14
CA LEU A 84 -7.42 -9.52 -8.73
C LEU A 84 -8.43 -10.55 -8.23
N GLU A 85 -9.44 -10.14 -7.46
CA GLU A 85 -10.55 -11.00 -7.02
C GLU A 85 -11.36 -11.55 -8.20
N GLU A 86 -11.69 -10.68 -9.16
CA GLU A 86 -12.35 -11.06 -10.41
C GLU A 86 -11.49 -12.08 -11.18
N TRP A 87 -10.19 -11.81 -11.32
CA TRP A 87 -9.28 -12.73 -11.98
C TRP A 87 -9.19 -14.10 -11.27
N LEU A 88 -9.14 -14.12 -9.93
CA LEU A 88 -9.17 -15.36 -9.15
C LEU A 88 -10.49 -16.13 -9.33
N SER A 89 -11.61 -15.41 -9.40
CA SER A 89 -12.94 -15.98 -9.64
C SER A 89 -13.02 -16.67 -11.00
N THR A 90 -12.45 -16.08 -12.07
CA THR A 90 -12.39 -16.74 -13.38
C THR A 90 -11.57 -18.04 -13.37
N ARG A 91 -10.52 -18.11 -12.56
CA ARG A 91 -9.65 -19.29 -12.47
C ARG A 91 -10.25 -20.41 -11.63
N SER A 92 -10.95 -20.08 -10.55
CA SER A 92 -11.61 -21.08 -9.72
C SER A 92 -12.73 -21.78 -10.49
N GLU A 93 -13.50 -21.03 -11.29
CA GLU A 93 -14.53 -21.58 -12.17
C GLU A 93 -13.96 -22.45 -13.30
N SER A 94 -12.83 -22.02 -13.89
CA SER A 94 -12.12 -22.81 -14.91
C SER A 94 -11.51 -24.10 -14.35
N SER A 95 -11.09 -24.09 -13.08
CA SER A 95 -10.53 -25.27 -12.39
C SER A 95 -11.62 -26.25 -11.98
N ARG A 96 -12.80 -25.75 -11.58
CA ARG A 96 -13.98 -26.56 -11.23
C ARG A 96 -14.55 -27.29 -12.46
N THR A 97 -14.57 -26.63 -13.62
CA THR A 97 -15.01 -27.23 -14.89
C THR A 97 -14.12 -28.38 -15.37
N ARG A 98 -12.82 -28.38 -15.03
CA ARG A 98 -11.88 -29.45 -15.45
C ARG A 98 -11.98 -30.74 -14.65
N LEU A 99 -12.51 -30.70 -13.42
CA LEU A 99 -12.68 -31.90 -12.59
C LEU A 99 -13.93 -32.70 -12.96
N VAL A 100 -14.98 -32.04 -13.44
CA VAL A 100 -16.23 -32.72 -13.87
C VAL A 100 -16.03 -33.51 -15.18
N SER A 101 -15.11 -33.07 -16.06
CA SER A 101 -14.85 -33.76 -17.33
C SER A 101 -13.90 -34.96 -17.23
N HIS A 102 -13.20 -35.14 -16.11
CA HIS A 102 -12.34 -36.31 -15.86
C HIS A 102 -13.09 -37.45 -15.14
N ALA A 103 -14.19 -37.16 -14.44
CA ALA A 103 -14.97 -38.16 -13.70
C ALA A 103 -16.07 -38.86 -14.53
N ALA A 104 -16.17 -38.57 -15.83
CA ALA A 104 -17.20 -39.10 -16.73
C ALA A 104 -16.64 -39.98 -17.86
N ARG A 105 -15.56 -40.72 -17.61
CA ARG A 105 -15.01 -41.72 -18.54
C ARG A 105 -14.83 -43.07 -17.87
#